data_AF-A0A016WII8-F1
#
_entry.id   AF-A0A016WII8-F1
#
_cell.length_a   1.000
_cell.length_b   1.000
_cell.length_c   1.000
_cell.angle_alpha   90.00
_cell.angle_beta   90.00
_cell.angle_gamma   90.00
#
_symmetry.space_group_name_H-M   'P 1'
#
loop_
_entity.id
_entity.type
_entity.pdbx_description
1 polymer ?
#
loop_
_entity_poly.entity_id
_entity_poly.type
_entity_poly.pdbx_seq_one_letter_code
_entity_poly.pdbx_strand_id
1 'polypeptide(L)'
;MKRGLQRRAEVSIGLLSYRRIKKWMKPIFTVYEKWCLYVNTKCIPPWVDQDGQHEPQSKAGLYPLKVTISVWCDCKGIIHCEVLLRYPALTVDLYCQRLYTGSSMMMVKS
;
A
#
# COMPACT_ATOMS: atom_id res chain seq x y z
N MET A 1 17.43 5.73 15.27
CA MET A 1 15.99 6.08 15.08
C MET A 1 15.72 7.52 15.57
N LYS A 2 16.28 8.57 14.94
CA LYS A 2 16.06 10.00 15.33
C LYS A 2 16.14 11.00 14.17
N ARG A 3 16.23 10.55 12.91
CA ARG A 3 16.30 11.48 11.77
C ARG A 3 14.97 12.19 11.57
N GLY A 4 15.00 13.51 11.38
CA GLY A 4 13.84 14.32 11.01
C GLY A 4 12.76 14.47 12.09
N LEU A 5 13.07 14.30 13.38
CA LEU A 5 12.11 14.56 14.48
C LEU A 5 11.64 16.02 14.49
N GLN A 6 12.58 16.96 14.42
CA GLN A 6 12.29 18.40 14.42
C GLN A 6 11.35 18.79 13.25
N ARG A 7 11.73 18.42 12.02
CA ARG A 7 10.89 18.68 10.83
C ARG A 7 9.48 18.07 10.94
N ARG A 8 9.36 16.87 11.50
CA ARG A 8 8.05 16.22 11.71
C ARG A 8 7.21 17.00 12.73
N ALA A 9 7.83 17.47 13.82
CA ALA A 9 7.15 18.28 14.82
C ALA A 9 6.66 19.61 14.22
N GLU A 10 7.53 20.32 13.50
CA GLU A 10 7.19 21.58 12.83
C GLU A 10 6.03 21.43 11.85
N VAL A 11 6.08 20.43 10.97
CA VAL A 11 5.00 20.15 10.00
C VAL A 11 3.70 19.78 10.72
N SER A 12 3.78 18.96 11.78
CA SER A 12 2.60 18.56 12.56
C SER A 12 1.94 19.76 13.22
N ILE A 13 2.72 20.64 13.84
CA ILE A 13 2.23 21.88 14.47
C ILE A 13 1.56 22.79 13.43
N GLY A 14 2.17 22.93 12.25
CA GLY A 14 1.61 23.71 11.14
C GLY A 14 0.26 23.16 10.65
N LEU A 15 0.19 21.86 10.37
CA LEU A 15 -1.04 21.20 9.91
C LEU A 15 -2.16 21.26 10.96
N LEU A 16 -1.83 21.07 12.25
CA LEU A 16 -2.78 21.19 13.35
C LEU A 16 -3.33 22.61 13.49
N SER A 17 -2.46 23.62 13.35
CA SER A 17 -2.86 25.03 13.39
C SER A 17 -3.75 25.39 12.21
N TYR A 18 -3.39 24.94 11.00
CA TYR A 18 -4.20 25.13 9.79
C TYR A 18 -5.58 24.47 9.89
N ARG A 19 -5.70 23.33 10.59
CA ARG A 19 -6.98 22.63 10.82
C ARG A 19 -7.99 23.47 11.57
N ARG A 20 -7.53 24.34 12.49
CA ARG A 20 -8.40 25.21 13.29
C ARG A 20 -9.06 26.29 12.43
N ILE A 21 -8.42 26.66 11.33
CA ILE A 21 -8.84 27.77 10.45
C ILE A 21 -9.56 27.24 9.20
N LYS A 22 -9.20 26.05 8.71
CA LYS A 22 -9.79 25.45 7.51
C LYS A 22 -10.05 23.95 7.67
N LYS A 23 -11.18 23.47 7.15
CA LYS A 23 -11.49 22.04 7.00
C LYS A 23 -10.71 21.43 5.83
N TRP A 24 -9.39 21.33 5.96
CA TRP A 24 -8.48 20.88 4.90
C TRP A 24 -8.39 19.36 4.73
N MET A 25 -8.79 18.57 5.73
CA MET A 25 -8.69 17.11 5.64
C MET A 25 -9.70 16.49 4.67
N LYS A 26 -10.85 17.14 4.44
CA LYS A 26 -11.88 16.63 3.53
C LYS A 26 -11.44 16.56 2.06
N PRO A 27 -10.82 17.60 1.48
CA PRO A 27 -10.37 17.56 0.09
C PRO A 27 -9.05 16.82 -0.14
N ILE A 28 -8.43 16.23 0.89
CA ILE A 28 -7.20 15.49 0.69
C ILE A 28 -7.51 14.11 0.15
N PHE A 29 -6.83 13.78 -0.94
CA PHE A 29 -6.60 12.40 -1.34
C PHE A 29 -5.18 11.99 -0.95
N THR A 30 -5.00 10.72 -0.63
CA THR A 30 -3.70 10.13 -0.37
C THR A 30 -3.47 8.95 -1.30
N VAL A 31 -2.24 8.82 -1.80
CA VAL A 31 -1.75 7.64 -2.52
C VAL A 31 -0.82 6.89 -1.60
N TYR A 32 -1.01 5.58 -1.51
CA TYR A 32 -0.14 4.69 -0.77
C TYR A 32 0.29 3.52 -1.63
N GLU A 33 1.59 3.22 -1.64
CA GLU A 33 2.14 2.06 -2.32
C GLU A 33 2.67 1.06 -1.30
N LYS A 34 2.26 -0.21 -1.44
CA LYS A 34 2.73 -1.30 -0.59
C LYS A 34 3.18 -2.48 -1.42
N TRP A 35 4.33 -3.02 -1.04
CA TRP A 35 4.84 -4.27 -1.56
C TRP A 35 4.28 -5.45 -0.77
N CYS A 36 3.64 -6.38 -1.45
CA CYS A 36 3.09 -7.60 -0.87
C CYS A 36 3.75 -8.82 -1.52
N LEU A 37 4.07 -9.81 -0.69
CA LEU A 37 4.50 -11.12 -1.20
C LEU A 37 3.27 -11.92 -1.55
N TYR A 38 3.18 -12.36 -2.80
CA TYR A 38 2.21 -13.33 -3.27
C TYR A 38 2.74 -14.72 -2.91
N VAL A 39 2.29 -15.20 -1.75
CA VAL A 39 2.61 -16.52 -1.23
C VAL A 39 1.39 -17.41 -1.48
N ASN A 40 1.48 -18.29 -2.49
CA ASN A 40 0.43 -19.25 -2.80
C ASN A 40 0.55 -20.56 -1.99
N THR A 41 1.40 -20.61 -0.96
CA THR A 41 1.46 -21.78 -0.09
C THR A 41 0.31 -21.71 0.90
N LYS A 42 -0.66 -22.61 0.73
CA LYS A 42 -1.64 -22.90 1.78
C LYS A 42 -0.92 -23.50 2.99
N CYS A 43 -0.40 -22.66 3.89
CA CYS A 43 -0.01 -23.08 5.25
C CYS A 43 -1.27 -23.38 6.05
N ILE A 44 -1.84 -24.55 5.79
CA ILE A 44 -2.81 -25.15 6.69
C ILE A 44 -1.98 -25.75 7.81
N PRO A 45 -2.13 -25.31 9.08
CA PRO A 45 -1.49 -25.98 10.19
C PRO A 45 -1.95 -27.44 10.17
N PRO A 46 -1.04 -28.42 10.07
CA PRO A 46 -1.45 -29.81 10.18
C PRO A 46 -1.93 -30.02 11.62
N TRP A 47 -3.24 -30.18 11.79
CA TRP A 47 -3.78 -30.82 12.99
C TRP A 47 -3.46 -32.31 12.84
N VAL A 48 -2.34 -32.73 13.42
CA VAL A 48 -1.86 -34.11 13.38
C VAL A 48 -1.73 -34.60 14.81
N ASP A 49 -2.35 -35.75 15.10
CA ASP A 49 -2.15 -36.48 16.34
C ASP A 49 -0.71 -37.00 16.44
N GLN A 50 -0.25 -37.28 17.66
CA GLN A 50 1.17 -37.57 18.02
C GLN A 50 1.92 -38.56 17.11
N ASP A 51 1.22 -39.41 16.36
CA ASP A 51 1.80 -40.50 15.55
C ASP A 51 1.60 -40.36 14.02
N GLY A 52 1.00 -39.27 13.53
CA GLY A 52 0.74 -39.09 12.09
C GLY A 52 1.94 -38.57 11.31
N GLN A 53 2.38 -39.27 10.26
CA GLN A 53 3.36 -38.73 9.31
C GLN A 53 2.74 -37.58 8.49
N HIS A 54 3.48 -36.47 8.39
CA HIS A 54 3.06 -35.30 7.60
C HIS A 54 3.17 -35.56 6.09
N GLU A 55 2.12 -35.20 5.33
CA GLU A 55 2.25 -35.00 3.88
C GLU A 55 3.19 -33.81 3.61
N PRO A 56 4.20 -33.95 2.72
CA PRO A 56 5.10 -32.86 2.39
C PRO A 56 4.32 -31.67 1.78
N GLN A 57 4.25 -30.56 2.51
CA GLN A 57 3.81 -29.31 1.90
C GLN A 57 4.76 -28.93 0.76
N SER A 58 4.20 -28.58 -0.41
CA SER A 58 4.99 -28.04 -1.51
C SER A 58 5.75 -26.81 -1.02
N LYS A 59 7.09 -26.84 -1.05
CA LYS A 59 7.92 -25.66 -0.79
C LYS A 59 7.45 -24.53 -1.70
N ALA A 60 7.26 -23.33 -1.16
CA ALA A 60 7.05 -22.15 -1.98
C ALA A 60 8.16 -22.09 -3.05
N GLY A 61 7.80 -21.86 -4.32
CA GLY A 61 8.80 -21.72 -5.38
C GLY A 61 9.87 -20.70 -5.00
N LEU A 62 11.11 -20.92 -5.46
CA LEU A 62 12.33 -20.19 -5.07
C LEU A 62 12.24 -18.65 -5.21
N TYR A 63 11.24 -18.14 -5.93
CA TYR A 63 10.97 -16.72 -6.09
C TYR A 63 9.52 -16.40 -5.72
N PRO A 64 9.26 -15.90 -4.51
CA PRO A 64 7.95 -15.35 -4.17
C PRO A 64 7.59 -14.26 -5.18
N LEU A 65 6.43 -14.38 -5.82
CA LEU A 65 5.92 -13.33 -6.69
C LEU A 65 5.71 -12.08 -5.83
N LYS A 66 6.40 -10.98 -6.13
CA LYS A 66 6.21 -9.70 -5.42
C LYS A 66 5.22 -8.85 -6.21
N VAL A 67 4.14 -8.44 -5.57
CA VAL A 67 3.14 -7.54 -6.15
C VAL A 67 3.21 -6.20 -5.45
N THR A 68 2.99 -5.13 -6.20
CA THR A 68 2.77 -3.80 -5.60
C THR A 68 1.31 -3.45 -5.68
N ILE A 69 0.78 -2.98 -4.57
CA ILE A 69 -0.56 -2.46 -4.48
C ILE A 69 -0.45 -0.95 -4.33
N SER A 70 -1.04 -0.21 -5.26
CA SER A 70 -1.18 1.23 -5.18
C SER A 70 -2.64 1.55 -4.85
N VAL A 71 -2.85 2.31 -3.78
CA VAL A 71 -4.18 2.64 -3.24
C VAL A 71 -4.36 4.14 -3.21
N TRP A 72 -5.45 4.62 -3.77
CA TRP A 72 -5.91 6.00 -3.67
C TRP A 72 -7.12 6.05 -2.75
N CYS A 73 -7.07 6.89 -1.72
CA CYS A 73 -8.15 7.05 -0.75
C CYS A 73 -8.35 8.50 -0.35
N ASP A 74 -9.58 8.81 0.07
CA ASP A 74 -9.94 10.06 0.74
C ASP A 74 -10.41 9.79 2.17
N CYS A 75 -11.02 10.79 2.81
CA CYS A 75 -11.60 10.63 4.14
C CYS A 75 -12.85 9.73 4.20
N LYS A 76 -13.42 9.31 3.07
CA LYS A 76 -14.57 8.39 2.99
C LYS A 76 -14.13 6.94 2.78
N GLY A 77 -12.97 6.71 2.17
CA GLY A 77 -12.40 5.39 2.02
C GLY A 77 -11.56 5.24 0.77
N ILE A 78 -11.44 4.00 0.30
CA ILE A 78 -10.68 3.65 -0.91
C ILE A 78 -11.48 4.08 -2.14
N ILE A 79 -10.86 4.88 -3.00
CA ILE A 79 -11.43 5.34 -4.28
C ILE A 79 -10.97 4.44 -5.42
N HIS A 80 -9.70 4.03 -5.42
CA HIS A 80 -9.11 3.18 -6.45
C HIS A 80 -7.97 2.33 -5.87
N CYS A 81 -7.85 1.11 -6.39
CA CYS A 81 -6.76 0.21 -6.12
C CYS A 81 -6.24 -0.38 -7.44
N GLU A 82 -4.92 -0.43 -7.58
CA GLU A 82 -4.24 -1.07 -8.68
C GLU A 82 -3.27 -2.11 -8.10
N VAL A 83 -3.23 -3.31 -8.70
CA VAL A 83 -2.28 -4.36 -8.35
C VAL A 83 -1.36 -4.61 -9.54
N LEU A 84 -0.06 -4.52 -9.28
CA LEU A 84 0.98 -4.61 -10.28
C LEU A 84 1.79 -5.88 -10.07
N LEU A 85 1.67 -6.80 -11.03
CA LEU A 85 2.42 -8.05 -11.04
C LEU A 85 3.81 -7.77 -11.63
N ARG A 86 4.83 -7.83 -10.77
CA ARG A 86 6.22 -7.43 -11.07
C ARG A 86 6.33 -5.94 -11.36
N TYR A 87 7.17 -5.27 -10.58
CA TYR A 87 7.49 -3.89 -10.86
C TYR A 87 8.48 -3.86 -12.03
N PRO A 88 8.11 -3.42 -13.25
CA PRO A 88 9.13 -3.05 -14.22
C PRO A 88 9.88 -1.88 -13.59
N ALA A 89 11.21 -1.91 -13.59
CA ALA A 89 12.07 -0.90 -12.93
C ALA A 89 11.40 0.48 -12.97
N LEU A 90 10.98 0.97 -11.79
CA LEU A 90 10.11 2.13 -11.61
C LEU A 90 10.78 3.35 -12.21
N THR A 91 10.53 3.64 -13.48
CA THR A 91 10.97 4.89 -14.07
C THR A 91 10.08 6.00 -13.54
N VAL A 92 10.67 7.17 -13.36
CA VAL A 92 9.93 8.37 -12.93
C VAL A 92 8.73 8.61 -13.85
N ASP A 93 8.88 8.33 -15.15
CA ASP A 93 7.82 8.49 -16.15
C ASP A 93 6.60 7.60 -15.90
N LEU A 94 6.81 6.31 -15.62
CA LEU A 94 5.73 5.37 -15.29
C LEU A 94 4.97 5.80 -14.03
N TYR A 95 5.69 6.34 -13.04
CA TYR A 95 5.08 6.86 -11.81
C TYR A 95 4.25 8.12 -12.06
N CYS A 96 4.80 9.09 -12.81
CA CYS A 96 4.10 10.32 -13.19
C CYS A 96 2.83 10.03 -13.99
N GLN A 97 2.91 9.11 -14.96
CA GLN A 97 1.76 8.70 -15.75
C GLN A 97 0.66 8.10 -14.87
N ARG A 98 1.02 7.23 -13.91
CA ARG A 98 0.05 6.65 -12.97
C ARG A 98 -0.59 7.68 -12.07
N LEU A 99 0.19 8.61 -11.53
CA LEU A 99 -0.36 9.71 -10.73
C LEU A 99 -1.36 10.54 -11.54
N TYR A 100 -1.05 10.83 -12.80
CA TYR A 100 -1.94 11.56 -13.69
C TYR A 100 -3.24 10.80 -13.98
N THR A 101 -3.14 9.52 -14.33
CA THR A 101 -4.31 8.66 -14.60
C THR A 101 -5.17 8.50 -13.35
N GLY A 102 -4.56 8.19 -12.21
CA GLY A 102 -5.26 8.08 -10.93
C GLY A 102 -5.97 9.39 -10.56
N SER A 103 -5.29 10.52 -10.71
CA SER A 103 -5.86 11.86 -10.44
C SER A 103 -7.05 12.17 -11.33
N SER A 104 -6.94 11.87 -12.63
CA SER A 104 -8.05 12.06 -13.58
C SER A 104 -9.26 11.19 -13.22
N MET A 105 -9.04 9.95 -12.80
CA MET A 105 -10.11 9.03 -12.43
C MET A 105 -10.80 9.41 -11.11
N MET A 106 -10.10 10.11 -10.22
CA MET A 106 -10.67 10.66 -8.98
C MET A 106 -11.48 11.95 -9.23
N MET A 107 -11.05 12.81 -10.15
CA MET A 107 -11.78 14.07 -10.48
C MET A 107 -13.16 13.82 -11.10
N VAL A 108 -13.37 12.67 -11.76
CA VAL A 108 -14.66 12.30 -12.37
C VAL A 108 -15.66 11.71 -11.36
N LYS A 109 -15.19 11.27 -10.19
CA LYS A 109 -16.01 10.57 -9.18
C LYS A 109 -16.38 11.43 -7.95
N SER A 110 -15.96 12.70 -7.92
CA SER A 110 -16.15 13.62 -6.78
C SER A 110 -17.36 14.53 -6.91
#